data_AF-A0AB33KSY0-F1
#
_entry.id   AF-A0AB33KSY0-F1
#
_cell.length_a   1.000
_cell.length_b   1.000
_cell.length_c   1.000
_cell.angle_alpha   90.00
_cell.angle_beta   90.00
_cell.angle_gamma   90.00
#
_symmetry.space_group_name_H-M   'P 1'
#
loop_
_entity.id
_entity.type
_entity.pdbx_description
1 polymer ?
#
loop_
_entity_poly.entity_id
_entity_poly.type
_entity_poly.pdbx_seq_one_letter_code
_entity_poly.pdbx_strand_id
1 'polypeptide(L)'
;MACLCYNKFVGLKFTIMNKHIKVFSGSQIFVNRLSQLLNEIEVPYLVKDNKEAGRVAGFGTLGNSIDVFIYESDLEKAQDTIDSFKEEIAEEK
;
A
#
# COMPACT_ATOMS: atom_id res chain seq x y z
N MET A 1 -17.02 -39.39 6.77
CA MET A 1 -15.63 -38.92 6.57
C MET A 1 -15.67 -37.87 5.47
N ALA A 2 -15.38 -36.62 5.80
CA ALA A 2 -15.66 -35.44 4.98
C ALA A 2 -14.74 -35.34 3.76
N CYS A 3 -15.28 -34.88 2.64
CA CYS A 3 -14.51 -34.14 1.65
C CYS A 3 -15.45 -33.12 0.99
N LEU A 4 -15.64 -31.98 1.67
CA LEU A 4 -16.25 -30.82 1.05
C LEU A 4 -15.18 -30.19 0.14
N CYS A 5 -15.19 -30.58 -1.14
CA CYS A 5 -14.56 -29.81 -2.19
C CYS A 5 -15.30 -28.48 -2.33
N TYR A 6 -14.80 -27.42 -1.70
CA TYR A 6 -15.28 -26.08 -1.98
C TYR A 6 -14.44 -25.47 -3.10
N ASN A 7 -14.93 -25.65 -4.32
CA ASN A 7 -14.50 -24.86 -5.47
C ASN A 7 -15.44 -23.66 -5.54
N LYS A 8 -14.96 -22.46 -5.20
CA LYS A 8 -15.67 -21.22 -5.54
C LYS A 8 -14.78 -20.35 -6.39
N PHE A 9 -14.99 -20.52 -7.69
CA PHE A 9 -14.72 -19.53 -8.73
C PHE A 9 -15.11 -18.13 -8.23
N VAL A 10 -14.13 -17.22 -8.19
CA VAL A 10 -14.41 -15.79 -8.18
C VAL A 10 -14.01 -15.27 -9.54
N GLY A 11 -15.00 -15.08 -10.40
CA GLY A 11 -14.82 -14.44 -11.69
C GLY A 11 -14.44 -12.98 -11.46
N LEU A 12 -13.17 -12.65 -11.63
CA LEU A 12 -12.70 -11.28 -11.51
C LEU A 12 -13.04 -10.53 -12.81
N LYS A 13 -14.26 -9.97 -12.86
CA LYS A 13 -14.60 -8.93 -13.82
C LYS A 13 -13.97 -7.63 -13.32
N PHE A 14 -12.67 -7.44 -13.58
CA PHE A 14 -11.97 -6.22 -13.19
C PHE A 14 -11.93 -5.25 -14.36
N THR A 15 -12.88 -4.32 -14.39
CA THR A 15 -12.76 -3.12 -15.22
C THR A 15 -13.04 -1.94 -14.32
N ILE A 16 -12.05 -1.63 -13.48
CA ILE A 16 -12.08 -0.45 -12.61
C ILE A 16 -11.14 0.56 -13.25
N MET A 17 -11.60 1.79 -13.45
CA MET A 17 -10.71 2.90 -13.78
C MET A 17 -9.64 2.95 -12.68
N ASN A 18 -8.39 2.65 -13.03
CA ASN A 18 -7.27 2.44 -12.11
C ASN A 18 -6.87 3.75 -11.40
N LYS A 19 -7.74 4.24 -10.52
CA LYS A 19 -7.48 5.40 -9.69
C LYS A 19 -6.72 4.94 -8.45
N HIS A 20 -5.42 5.20 -8.50
CA HIS A 20 -4.55 5.09 -7.35
C HIS A 20 -4.60 6.39 -6.56
N ILE A 21 -4.90 6.27 -5.27
CA ILE A 21 -4.86 7.40 -4.34
C ILE A 21 -3.57 7.35 -3.54
N LYS A 22 -2.95 8.51 -3.34
CA LYS A 22 -1.76 8.65 -2.50
C LYS A 22 -2.19 8.67 -1.05
N VAL A 23 -1.72 7.70 -0.26
CA VAL A 23 -2.11 7.53 1.14
C VAL A 23 -1.10 8.15 2.08
N PHE A 24 0.18 7.90 1.81
CA PHE A 24 1.27 8.28 2.69
C PHE A 24 2.51 8.66 1.88
N SER A 25 3.29 9.58 2.43
CA SER A 25 4.60 9.97 1.93
C SER A 25 5.51 10.17 3.14
N GLY A 26 6.64 9.48 3.16
CA GLY A 26 7.51 9.54 4.32
C GLY A 26 8.85 8.85 4.12
N SER A 27 9.49 8.55 5.25
CA SER A 27 10.73 7.78 5.28
C SER A 27 10.46 6.31 4.97
N GLN A 28 11.51 5.60 4.53
CA GLN A 28 11.43 4.18 4.20
C GLN A 28 10.98 3.31 5.37
N ILE A 29 11.30 3.70 6.61
CA ILE A 29 10.93 2.95 7.81
C ILE A 29 9.41 2.94 7.99
N PHE A 30 8.78 4.12 7.92
CA PHE A 30 7.33 4.24 8.02
C PHE A 30 6.61 3.60 6.85
N VAL A 31 7.13 3.75 5.63
CA VAL A 31 6.57 3.10 4.45
C VAL A 31 6.61 1.57 4.57
N ASN A 32 7.72 1.01 5.05
CA ASN A 32 7.83 -0.44 5.26
C ASN A 32 6.83 -0.93 6.30
N ARG A 33 6.66 -0.21 7.42
CA ARG A 33 5.68 -0.55 8.46
C ARG A 33 4.25 -0.51 7.92
N LEU A 34 3.87 0.57 7.23
CA LEU A 34 2.55 0.68 6.61
C LEU A 34 2.33 -0.44 5.57
N SER A 35 3.36 -0.76 4.78
CA SER A 35 3.30 -1.85 3.78
C SER A 35 3.08 -3.22 4.42
N GLN A 36 3.63 -3.46 5.61
CA GLN A 36 3.38 -4.69 6.37
C GLN A 36 1.92 -4.75 6.85
N LEU A 37 1.42 -3.66 7.45
CA LEU A 37 0.03 -3.58 7.92
C LEU A 37 -0.97 -3.76 6.78
N LEU A 38 -0.72 -3.13 5.61
CA LEU A 38 -1.56 -3.30 4.42
C LEU A 38 -1.53 -4.74 3.88
N ASN A 39 -0.41 -5.43 4.01
CA ASN A 39 -0.28 -6.83 3.60
C ASN A 39 -1.05 -7.78 4.54
N GLU A 40 -1.06 -7.51 5.85
CA GLU A 40 -1.83 -8.29 6.83
C GLU A 40 -3.34 -8.25 6.58
N ILE A 41 -3.85 -7.12 6.08
CA ILE A 41 -5.26 -6.96 5.68
C ILE A 41 -5.54 -7.36 4.22
N GLU A 42 -4.55 -7.96 3.54
CA GLU A 42 -4.61 -8.39 2.13
C GLU A 42 -4.99 -7.27 1.15
N VAL A 43 -4.66 -6.01 1.46
CA VAL A 43 -4.93 -4.87 0.59
C VAL A 43 -3.76 -4.67 -0.39
N PRO A 44 -4.01 -4.66 -1.71
CA PRO A 44 -2.97 -4.38 -2.69
C PRO A 44 -2.52 -2.91 -2.61
N TYR A 45 -1.22 -2.70 -2.51
CA TYR A 45 -0.59 -1.38 -2.45
C TYR A 45 0.55 -1.25 -3.46
N LEU A 46 0.89 -0.01 -3.81
CA LEU A 46 1.98 0.34 -4.70
C LEU A 46 2.92 1.32 -4.01
N VAL A 47 4.19 0.96 -3.92
CA VAL A 47 5.24 1.83 -3.36
C VAL A 47 6.02 2.44 -4.51
N LYS A 48 6.16 3.78 -4.51
CA LYS A 48 6.93 4.52 -5.49
C LYS A 48 8.14 5.17 -4.83
N ASP A 49 9.29 4.54 -4.99
CA ASP A 49 10.58 5.07 -4.58
C ASP A 49 11.30 5.71 -5.78
N ASN A 50 11.18 7.03 -5.89
CA ASN A 50 11.82 7.77 -6.98
C ASN A 50 13.35 7.82 -6.82
N LYS A 51 13.87 7.70 -5.59
CA LYS A 51 15.30 7.77 -5.32
C LYS A 51 15.99 6.50 -5.81
N GLU A 52 15.44 5.34 -5.45
CA GLU A 52 15.96 4.06 -5.94
C GLU A 52 15.79 3.94 -7.45
N ALA A 53 14.69 4.43 -8.01
CA ALA A 53 14.49 4.50 -9.46
C ALA A 53 15.58 5.34 -10.15
N GLY A 54 15.88 6.54 -9.63
CA GLY A 54 16.93 7.38 -10.21
C GLY A 54 18.33 6.77 -10.04
N ARG A 55 18.63 6.18 -8.87
CA ARG A 55 19.88 5.45 -8.64
C ARG A 55 20.08 4.33 -9.65
N VAL A 56 19.05 3.54 -9.94
CA VAL A 56 19.09 2.46 -10.93
C VAL A 56 19.25 3.00 -12.35
N ALA A 57 18.60 4.11 -12.67
CA ALA A 57 18.72 4.77 -13.97
C ALA A 57 20.05 5.54 -14.16
N GLY A 58 20.88 5.65 -13.12
CA GLY A 58 22.16 6.37 -13.18
C GLY A 58 22.03 7.89 -12.99
N PHE A 59 20.89 8.38 -12.50
CA PHE A 59 20.64 9.79 -12.21
C PHE A 59 20.69 10.07 -10.70
N GLY A 60 21.22 11.24 -10.31
CA GLY A 60 21.12 11.73 -8.94
C GLY A 60 19.73 12.30 -8.67
N THR A 61 19.06 11.84 -7.63
CA THR A 61 17.72 12.34 -7.24
C THR A 61 17.80 13.26 -6.04
N LEU A 62 17.17 14.41 -6.12
CA LEU A 62 17.04 15.35 -5.01
C LEU A 62 15.71 15.09 -4.31
N GLY A 63 15.73 14.21 -3.31
CA GLY A 63 14.55 13.82 -2.53
C GLY A 63 14.65 12.39 -2.00
N ASN A 64 14.17 12.17 -0.77
CA ASN A 64 14.23 10.86 -0.10
C ASN A 64 12.86 10.45 0.46
N SER A 65 11.78 11.05 -0.05
CA SER A 65 10.41 10.71 0.29
C SER A 65 9.92 9.58 -0.59
N ILE A 66 9.41 8.52 0.04
CA ILE A 66 8.82 7.37 -0.64
C ILE A 66 7.30 7.48 -0.50
N ASP A 67 6.60 7.26 -1.60
CA ASP A 67 5.16 7.39 -1.67
C ASP A 67 4.46 6.03 -1.68
N VAL A 68 3.35 5.90 -0.96
CA VAL A 68 2.49 4.71 -0.94
C VAL A 68 1.13 5.04 -1.53
N PHE A 69 0.68 4.18 -2.45
CA PHE A 69 -0.59 4.29 -3.13
C PHE A 69 -1.43 3.04 -2.91
N ILE A 70 -2.75 3.21 -2.81
CA ILE A 70 -3.73 2.11 -2.80
C ILE A 70 -4.80 2.37 -3.86
N TYR A 71 -5.58 1.34 -4.18
CA TYR A 71 -6.76 1.52 -5.01
C TYR A 71 -7.87 2.21 -4.21
N GLU A 72 -8.62 3.09 -4.88
CA GLU A 72 -9.78 3.76 -4.29
C GLU A 72 -10.84 2.75 -3.79
N SER A 73 -10.95 1.58 -4.44
CA SER A 73 -11.88 0.52 -4.04
C SER A 73 -11.56 -0.15 -2.71
N ASP A 74 -10.28 -0.14 -2.30
CA ASP A 74 -9.82 -0.77 -1.05
C ASP A 74 -9.62 0.26 0.07
N LEU A 75 -9.93 1.54 -0.20
CA LEU A 75 -9.80 2.64 0.75
C LEU A 75 -10.65 2.37 2.00
N GLU A 76 -11.90 1.94 1.84
CA GLU A 76 -12.79 1.67 2.97
C GLU A 76 -12.22 0.65 3.98
N LYS A 77 -11.44 -0.32 3.50
CA LYS A 77 -10.80 -1.33 4.37
C LYS A 77 -9.50 -0.83 4.98
N ALA A 78 -8.73 -0.07 4.20
CA ALA A 78 -7.43 0.42 4.63
C ALA A 78 -7.52 1.64 5.56
N GLN A 79 -8.64 2.39 5.52
CA GLN A 79 -8.82 3.65 6.23
C GLN A 79 -8.54 3.52 7.73
N ASP A 80 -9.13 2.52 8.39
CA ASP A 80 -8.96 2.28 9.83
C ASP A 80 -7.48 2.05 10.18
N THR A 81 -6.79 1.19 9.42
CA THR A 81 -5.38 0.90 9.61
C THR A 81 -4.49 2.11 9.37
N ILE A 82 -4.80 2.90 8.34
CA ILE A 82 -4.07 4.12 7.98
C ILE A 82 -4.23 5.17 9.08
N ASP A 83 -5.43 5.32 9.65
CA ASP A 83 -5.69 6.31 10.67
C ASP A 83 -5.04 5.92 12.00
N SER A 84 -5.12 4.66 12.43
CA SER A 84 -4.34 4.16 13.58
C SER A 84 -2.84 4.37 13.39
N PHE A 85 -2.32 4.09 12.19
CA PHE A 85 -0.91 4.31 11.89
C PHE A 85 -0.50 5.79 11.96
N LYS A 86 -1.37 6.71 11.52
CA LYS A 86 -1.12 8.15 11.60
C LYS A 86 -1.14 8.65 13.04
N GLU A 87 -2.03 8.13 13.88
CA GLU A 87 -2.07 8.44 15.31
C GLU A 87 -0.76 8.04 16.00
N GLU A 88 -0.28 6.82 15.75
CA GLU A 88 1.00 6.34 16.31
C GLU A 88 2.20 7.20 15.91
N ILE A 89 2.24 7.72 14.68
CA ILE A 89 3.32 8.61 14.23
C ILE A 89 3.17 10.03 14.80
N ALA A 90 1.94 10.50 15.01
CA ALA A 90 1.68 11.83 15.53
C ALA A 90 2.10 11.98 17.00
N GLU A 91 2.09 10.88 17.76
CA GLU A 91 2.47 10.85 19.18
C GLU A 91 3.98 10.88 19.43
N GLU A 92 4.82 10.61 18.42
CA GLU A 92 6.29 10.69 18.53
C GLU A 92 6.88 12.10 18.30
N LYS A 93 6.03 13.15 18.32
CA LYS A 93 6.46 14.55 18.17
C LYS A 93 6.95 15.21 19.45
#